data_AF-A0A5B7FV27-F1
#
_entry.id   AF-A0A5B7FV27-F1
#
_cell.length_a   1.000
_cell.length_b   1.000
_cell.length_c   1.000
_cell.angle_alpha   90.00
_cell.angle_beta   90.00
_cell.angle_gamma   90.00
#
_symmetry.space_group_name_H-M   'P 1'
#
loop_
_entity.id
_entity.type
_entity.pdbx_description
1 polymer ?
#
loop_
_entity_poly.entity_id
_entity_poly.type
_entity_poly.pdbx_seq_one_letter_code
_entity_poly.pdbx_strand_id
1 'polypeptide(L)' 'MKLKRAHRIGLPGCSAPRTIVARFEPFSDREIAMRNARKLKGTGIYFNEDLCPASQEIVKNQLPLLKHMS' A
#
# COMPACT_ATOMS: atom_id res chain seq x y z
N MET A 1 -8.79 15.09 -4.22
CA MET A 1 -8.37 14.01 -3.31
C MET A 1 -9.05 14.18 -1.96
N LYS A 2 -10.00 13.29 -1.62
CA LYS A 2 -10.76 13.33 -0.37
C LYS A 2 -10.61 12.01 0.41
N LEU A 3 -10.20 12.12 1.67
CA LEU A 3 -10.02 10.97 2.56
C LEU A 3 -11.21 10.84 3.50
N LYS A 4 -11.74 9.63 3.63
CA LYS A 4 -12.78 9.29 4.61
C LYS A 4 -12.18 9.11 6.00
N ARG A 5 -11.01 8.47 6.07
CA ARG A 5 -10.30 8.18 7.33
C ARG A 5 -8.82 7.95 7.07
N ALA A 6 -7.97 8.39 7.98
CA ALA A 6 -6.56 8.00 8.04
C ALA A 6 -6.17 7.74 9.49
N HIS A 7 -5.45 6.65 9.75
CA HIS A 7 -5.01 6.30 11.11
C HIS A 7 -3.76 5.43 11.06
N ARG A 8 -3.02 5.41 12.17
CA ARG A 8 -1.85 4.54 12.34
C ARG A 8 -2.28 3.19 12.90
N ILE A 9 -1.66 2.12 12.41
CA ILE A 9 -1.83 0.76 12.92
C ILE A 9 -0.51 0.27 13.55
N GLY A 10 -0.60 -0.74 14.41
CA GLY A 10 0.53 -1.31 15.14
C GLY A 10 0.76 -0.70 16.53
N LEU A 11 1.61 -1.37 17.32
CA LEU A 11 1.85 -1.06 18.72
C LEU A 11 2.66 0.23 18.90
N PRO A 12 2.31 1.09 19.89
CA PRO A 12 3.16 2.21 20.28
C PRO A 12 4.48 1.70 20.87
N GLY A 13 5.60 2.39 20.61
CA GLY A 13 6.90 2.07 21.22
C GLY A 13 7.82 1.15 20.42
N CYS A 14 7.38 0.61 19.27
CA CYS A 14 8.30 -0.01 18.32
C CYS A 14 9.26 1.03 17.72
N SER A 15 10.51 0.64 17.50
CA SER A 15 11.55 1.49 16.88
C SER A 15 11.25 1.84 15.41
N ALA A 16 10.42 1.03 14.74
CA ALA A 16 10.01 1.26 13.36
C ALA A 16 8.82 2.23 13.27
N PRO A 17 8.77 3.10 12.24
CA PRO A 17 7.58 3.92 11.95
C PRO A 17 6.33 3.06 11.77
N ARG A 18 5.22 3.48 12.39
CA ARG A 18 3.93 2.79 12.28
C ARG A 18 3.29 3.03 10.92
N THR A 19 2.77 1.97 10.32
CA THR A 19 2.01 2.02 9.05
C THR A 19 0.79 2.92 9.19
N ILE A 20 0.53 3.72 8.16
CA ILE A 20 -0.68 4.54 8.05
C ILE A 20 -1.65 3.84 7.09
N VAL A 21 -2.87 3.57 7.55
CA VAL A 21 -3.96 3.08 6.72
C VAL A 21 -4.87 4.26 6.38
N ALA A 22 -5.00 4.55 5.09
CA ALA A 22 -5.82 5.63 4.56
C ALA A 22 -6.96 5.06 3.71
N ARG A 23 -8.20 5.39 4.08
CA ARG A 23 -9.41 5.08 3.32
C ARG A 23 -9.82 6.31 2.52
N PHE A 24 -9.76 6.19 1.20
CA PHE A 24 -10.27 7.19 0.28
C PHE A 24 -11.80 7.12 0.22
N GLU A 25 -12.44 8.26 -0.02
CA GLU A 25 -13.88 8.31 -0.24
C GLU A 25 -14.21 7.95 -1.70
N PRO A 26 -13.59 8.57 -2.72
CA PRO A 26 -13.66 8.09 -4.10
C PRO A 26 -12.61 7.00 -4.38
N PHE A 27 -13.02 5.93 -5.09
CA PHE A 27 -12.07 4.92 -5.57
C PHE A 27 -11.07 5.48 -6.60
N SER A 28 -11.49 6.46 -7.41
CA SER A 28 -10.63 7.14 -8.39
C SER A 28 -9.44 7.86 -7.74
N ASP A 29 -9.64 8.47 -6.56
CA ASP A 29 -8.56 9.12 -5.82
C ASP A 29 -7.51 8.10 -5.35
N ARG A 30 -7.96 6.90 -4.92
CA ARG A 30 -7.07 5.79 -4.56
C ARG A 30 -6.23 5.36 -5.76
N GLU A 31 -6.84 5.21 -6.94
CA GLU A 31 -6.16 4.84 -8.18
C GLU A 31 -5.09 5.85 -8.60
N ILE A 32 -5.41 7.15 -8.51
CA ILE A 32 -4.46 8.23 -8.81
C ILE A 32 -3.28 8.20 -7.83
N ALA A 33 -3.55 7.97 -6.54
CA ALA A 33 -2.49 7.84 -5.53
C ALA A 33 -1.58 6.64 -5.84
N MET A 34 -2.14 5.46 -6.13
CA MET A 34 -1.38 4.27 -6.49
C MET A 34 -0.50 4.47 -7.73
N ARG A 35 -1.02 5.11 -8.79
CA ARG A 35 -0.23 5.41 -9.99
C ARG A 35 0.93 6.35 -9.71
N ASN A 36 0.77 7.27 -8.77
CA ASN A 36 1.82 8.19 -8.35
C ASN A 36 2.80 7.59 -7.35
N ALA A 37 2.50 6.44 -6.73
CA ALA A 37 3.38 5.77 -5.77
C ALA A 37 4.79 5.49 -6.34
N ARG A 38 4.90 5.24 -7.65
CA ARG A 38 6.19 5.08 -8.34
C ARG A 38 7.14 6.27 -8.19
N LYS A 39 6.61 7.47 -7.95
CA LYS A 39 7.40 8.70 -7.72
C LYS A 39 8.09 8.70 -6.35
N LEU A 40 7.68 7.83 -5.43
CA LEU A 40 8.29 7.69 -4.10
C LEU A 40 9.48 6.72 -4.09
N LYS A 41 9.84 6.12 -5.23
CA LYS A 41 10.99 5.22 -5.34
C LYS A 41 12.26 5.95 -4.90
N GLY A 42 13.00 5.35 -3.97
CA GLY A 42 14.23 5.93 -3.40
C GLY A 42 14.03 6.79 -2.14
N THR A 43 12.77 7.07 -1.75
CA THR A 43 12.48 7.87 -0.54
C THR A 43 12.36 7.04 0.74
N GLY A 44 12.34 5.70 0.62
CA GLY A 44 12.05 4.80 1.75
C GLY A 44 10.58 4.75 2.16
N ILE A 45 9.70 5.49 1.47
CA ILE A 45 8.25 5.48 1.67
C ILE A 45 7.61 4.58 0.62
N TYR A 46 6.72 3.70 1.07
CA TYR A 46 6.01 2.75 0.21
C TYR A 46 4.51 2.95 0.34
N PHE A 47 3.81 2.81 -0.78
CA PHE A 47 2.35 2.89 -0.84
C PHE A 47 1.84 1.58 -1.44
N ASN A 48 1.16 0.78 -0.61
CA ASN A 48 0.67 -0.55 -0.98
C ASN A 48 -0.85 -0.61 -0.81
N GLU A 49 -1.48 -1.57 -1.49
CA GLU A 49 -2.89 -1.87 -1.29
C GLU A 49 -3.10 -2.66 0.01
N ASP A 50 -4.16 -2.31 0.73
CA ASP A 50 -4.56 -3.00 1.96
C ASP A 50 -5.43 -4.20 1.61
N LEU A 51 -4.78 -5.29 1.23
CA LEU A 51 -5.43 -6.55 0.86
C LEU A 51 -5.62 -7.44 2.08
N CYS A 52 -6.65 -8.30 2.07
CA CYS A 52 -6.78 -9.33 3.09
C CYS A 52 -5.64 -10.37 3.00
N PRO A 53 -5.32 -11.10 4.08
CA PRO A 53 -4.19 -12.03 4.08
C PRO A 53 -4.21 -13.07 2.96
N ALA A 54 -5.39 -13.61 2.64
CA ALA A 54 -5.56 -14.57 1.54
C ALA A 54 -5.19 -13.96 0.18
N SER A 55 -5.64 -12.72 -0.10
CA SER A 55 -5.28 -12.01 -1.33
C SER A 55 -3.80 -11.63 -1.37
N GLN A 56 -3.20 -11.26 -0.23
CA GLN A 56 -1.76 -10.98 -0.15
C GLN A 56 -0.93 -12.22 -0.51
N GLU A 57 -1.35 -13.39 -0.05
CA GLU A 57 -0.66 -14.66 -0.34
C GLU A 57 -0.73 -15.00 -1.83
N ILE A 58 -1.90 -14.83 -2.46
CA ILE A 58 -2.05 -15.01 -3.91
C ILE A 58 -1.09 -14.09 -4.68
N VAL A 59 -1.06 -12.80 -4.34
CA VAL A 59 -0.16 -11.83 -4.98
C VAL A 59 1.31 -12.23 -4.80
N LYS A 60 1.69 -12.63 -3.58
CA LYS A 60 3.07 -13.06 -3.27
C LYS A 60 3.49 -14.27 -4.09
N ASN A 61 2.59 -15.23 -4.32
CA ASN A 61 2.87 -16.45 -5.07
C ASN A 61 2.91 -16.22 -6.58
N GLN A 62 2.17 -15.23 -7.10
CA GLN A 62 2.17 -14.88 -8.53
C GLN A 62 3.33 -13.96 -8.93
N LEU A 63 3.83 -13.14 -8.01
CA LEU A 63 4.87 -12.15 -8.29
C LEU A 63 6.16 -12.74 -8.92
N PRO A 64 6.66 -13.92 -8.50
CA PRO A 64 7.82 -14.54 -9.15
C PRO A 64 7.56 -14.89 -10.61
N LEU A 65 6.36 -15.39 -10.94
CA LEU A 65 6.00 -15.79 -12.29
C LEU A 65 5.98 -14.58 -13.24
N LEU A 66 5.40 -13.47 -12.76
CA LEU A 66 5.30 -12.22 -13.53
C LEU A 66 6.68 -11.60 -13.84
N LYS A 67 7.66 -11.75 -12.94
CA LYS A 67 9.03 -11.26 -13.17
C LYS A 67 9.80 -12.01 -14.26
N HIS A 68 9.42 -13.26 -14.55
CA HIS A 68 10.05 -14.04 -15.62
C HIS A 68 9.44 -13.73 -16.99
N MET A 69 8.28 -13.06 -17.03
CA MET A 69 7.55 -12.73 -18.26
C MET A 69 7.77 -11.28 -18.74
N SER A 70 8.54 -10.46 -18.00
CA SER A 70 8.87 -9.07 -18.31
C SER A 70 10.32 -8.91 -18.71
#